data_AF-A0AAV0K9F8-F1
#
_entry.id   AF-A0AAV0K9F8-F1
#
_cell.length_a   1.000
_cell.length_b   1.000
_cell.length_c   1.000
_cell.angle_alpha   90.00
_cell.angle_beta   90.00
_cell.angle_gamma   90.00
#
_symmetry.space_group_name_H-M   'P 1'
#
loop_
_entity.id
_entity.type
_entity.pdbx_description
1 polymer ?
#
loop_
_entity_poly.entity_id
_entity_poly.type
_entity_poly.pdbx_seq_one_letter_code
_entity_poly.pdbx_strand_id
1 'polypeptide(L)'
;MGSTCLIQCLGKSQKIDDLVRVFDVVIGQGIKPDDRLSGCLLSIVAMCESNDDTAKVVDCLRLANPKLVGFLNSIQDETTRFEDVKDEFKVLMSSTSVESRRPFCNCLIDVCRNRERHTRAHELLYLGTLFGLYPDLHNVTQEEWSLDVRSLSVGAACTALEEWIGTLAKFVSKNEELPELFSAQTGAGTHKFAQGMASSFGAHVERMSAPFRQCEERGAGCFVASREDLVAWLESRASAPSAAAVTA
;
A
#
# COMPACT_ATOMS: atom_id res chain seq x y z
N MET A 1 -8.47 -22.09 9.15
CA MET A 1 -9.39 -21.36 8.24
C MET A 1 -10.52 -20.67 9.01
N GLY A 2 -11.35 -21.38 9.80
CA GLY A 2 -12.49 -20.76 10.51
C GLY A 2 -12.10 -19.66 11.52
N SER A 3 -11.05 -19.88 12.32
CA SER A 3 -10.57 -18.90 13.30
C SER A 3 -10.02 -17.61 12.68
N THR A 4 -9.23 -17.72 11.61
CA THR A 4 -8.70 -16.56 10.87
C THR A 4 -9.81 -15.65 10.36
N CYS A 5 -10.87 -16.22 9.78
CA CYS A 5 -12.01 -15.44 9.30
C CYS A 5 -12.76 -14.75 10.46
N LEU A 6 -12.97 -15.44 11.58
CA LEU A 6 -13.62 -14.86 12.74
C LEU A 6 -12.81 -13.69 13.32
N ILE A 7 -11.51 -13.88 13.50
CA ILE A 7 -10.57 -12.82 13.93
C ILE A 7 -10.63 -11.63 12.97
N GLN A 8 -10.64 -11.87 11.67
CA GLN A 8 -10.75 -10.81 10.67
C GLN A 8 -12.06 -10.03 10.80
N CYS A 9 -13.19 -10.72 10.96
CA CYS A 9 -14.50 -10.09 11.13
C CYS A 9 -14.57 -9.24 12.41
N LEU A 10 -14.04 -9.75 13.53
CA LEU A 10 -14.02 -9.03 14.80
C LEU A 10 -13.15 -7.77 14.71
N GLY A 11 -11.96 -7.87 14.11
CA GLY A 11 -11.07 -6.74 13.90
C GLY A 11 -11.70 -5.66 13.01
N LYS A 12 -12.30 -6.05 11.87
CA LYS A 12 -13.03 -5.12 10.99
C LYS A 12 -14.25 -4.48 11.66
N SER A 13 -14.83 -5.12 12.66
CA SER A 13 -15.96 -4.58 13.43
C SER A 13 -15.51 -3.78 14.66
N GLN A 14 -14.21 -3.50 14.80
CA GLN A 14 -13.61 -2.81 15.96
C GLN A 14 -13.90 -3.51 17.30
N LYS A 15 -14.14 -4.83 17.28
CA LYS A 15 -14.34 -5.65 18.49
C LYS A 15 -13.02 -6.27 18.93
N ILE A 16 -12.07 -5.43 19.31
CA ILE A 16 -10.67 -5.83 19.53
C ILE A 16 -10.52 -6.74 20.75
N ASP A 17 -11.21 -6.46 21.85
CA ASP A 17 -11.19 -7.35 23.02
C ASP A 17 -11.75 -8.74 22.71
N ASP A 18 -12.78 -8.83 21.87
CA ASP A 18 -13.35 -10.11 21.42
C ASP A 18 -12.37 -10.87 20.53
N LEU A 19 -11.68 -10.15 19.65
CA LEU A 19 -10.61 -10.69 18.81
C LEU A 19 -9.51 -11.31 19.65
N VAL A 20 -9.03 -10.60 20.68
CA VAL A 20 -7.97 -11.08 21.58
C VAL A 20 -8.43 -12.35 22.28
N ARG A 21 -9.65 -12.38 22.83
CA ARG A 21 -10.20 -13.59 23.47
C ARG A 21 -10.26 -14.79 22.52
N VAL A 22 -10.69 -14.57 21.28
CA VAL A 22 -10.71 -15.63 20.26
C VAL A 22 -9.30 -16.09 19.92
N PHE A 23 -8.35 -15.16 19.76
CA PHE A 23 -6.95 -15.47 19.51
C PHE A 23 -6.35 -16.32 20.65
N ASP A 24 -6.57 -15.94 21.90
CA ASP A 24 -6.09 -16.68 23.07
C ASP A 24 -6.65 -18.11 23.13
N VAL A 25 -7.93 -18.31 22.78
CA VAL A 25 -8.52 -19.65 22.67
C VAL A 25 -7.83 -20.47 21.58
N VAL A 26 -7.56 -19.86 20.42
CA VAL A 26 -6.86 -20.53 19.30
C VAL A 26 -5.47 -20.98 19.73
N ILE A 27 -4.69 -20.11 20.38
CA ILE A 27 -3.35 -20.44 20.88
C ILE A 27 -3.42 -21.48 22.01
N GLY A 28 -4.36 -21.33 22.94
CA GLY A 28 -4.56 -22.26 24.06
C GLY A 28 -4.94 -23.68 23.63
N GLN A 29 -5.57 -23.82 22.46
CA GLN A 29 -5.85 -25.11 21.83
C GLN A 29 -4.65 -25.71 21.08
N GLY A 30 -3.48 -25.05 21.12
CA GLY A 30 -2.27 -25.51 20.44
C GLY A 30 -2.29 -25.29 18.92
N ILE A 31 -3.24 -24.49 18.40
CA ILE A 31 -3.29 -24.17 16.98
C ILE A 31 -2.17 -23.17 16.68
N LYS A 32 -1.21 -23.59 15.86
CA LYS A 32 -0.10 -22.74 15.45
C LYS A 32 -0.57 -21.68 14.47
N PRO A 33 -0.30 -20.38 14.71
CA PRO A 33 -0.55 -19.34 13.73
C PRO A 33 0.24 -19.57 12.45
N ASP A 34 -0.42 -19.40 11.32
CA ASP A 34 0.20 -19.40 10.00
C ASP A 34 0.40 -17.96 9.49
N ASP A 35 1.04 -17.81 8.33
CA ASP A 35 1.25 -16.50 7.72
C ASP A 35 -0.07 -15.81 7.38
N ARG A 36 -1.14 -16.57 7.09
CA ARG A 36 -2.45 -15.99 6.79
C ARG A 36 -3.06 -15.32 8.02
N LEU A 37 -2.98 -15.96 9.19
CA LEU A 37 -3.39 -15.36 10.45
C LEU A 37 -2.51 -14.15 10.80
N SER A 38 -1.20 -14.25 10.58
CA SER A 38 -0.27 -13.13 10.81
C SER A 38 -0.60 -11.92 9.93
N GLY A 39 -0.88 -12.15 8.64
CA GLY A 39 -1.31 -11.11 7.71
C GLY A 39 -2.68 -10.52 8.07
N CYS A 40 -3.60 -11.34 8.58
CA CYS A 40 -4.88 -10.88 9.09
C CYS A 40 -4.69 -9.91 10.27
N LEU A 41 -3.90 -10.30 11.27
CA LEU A 41 -3.60 -9.44 12.43
C LEU A 41 -2.90 -8.16 12.00
N LEU A 42 -1.91 -8.24 11.09
CA LEU A 42 -1.24 -7.06 10.54
C LEU A 42 -2.20 -6.12 9.79
N SER A 43 -3.15 -6.65 9.03
CA SER A 43 -4.18 -5.83 8.37
C SER A 43 -5.07 -5.09 9.38
N ILE A 44 -5.31 -5.69 10.55
CA ILE A 44 -6.08 -5.07 11.63
C ILE A 44 -5.24 -3.98 12.31
N VAL A 45 -3.93 -4.22 12.54
CA VAL A 45 -2.99 -3.18 13.00
C VAL A 45 -3.03 -1.96 12.08
N ALA A 46 -3.12 -2.16 10.76
CA ALA A 46 -3.23 -1.05 9.81
C ALA A 46 -4.54 -0.26 9.97
N MET A 47 -5.64 -0.90 10.40
CA MET A 47 -6.96 -0.28 10.53
C MET A 47 -7.24 0.31 11.93
N CYS A 48 -6.45 -0.02 12.94
CA CYS A 48 -6.65 0.49 14.30
C CYS A 48 -6.30 1.98 14.38
N GLU A 49 -7.24 2.77 14.89
CA GLU A 49 -7.05 4.21 15.16
C GLU A 49 -6.57 4.45 16.60
N SER A 50 -6.97 3.58 17.54
CA SER A 50 -6.57 3.64 18.94
C SER A 50 -5.21 2.99 19.17
N ASN A 51 -4.34 3.67 19.92
CA ASN A 51 -3.05 3.11 20.35
C ASN A 51 -3.22 1.90 21.28
N ASP A 52 -4.26 1.87 22.11
CA ASP A 52 -4.55 0.74 23.01
C ASP A 52 -4.94 -0.51 22.21
N ASP A 53 -5.88 -0.35 21.27
CA ASP A 53 -6.31 -1.44 20.40
C ASP A 53 -5.18 -1.93 19.49
N THR A 54 -4.38 -1.00 18.96
CA THR A 54 -3.17 -1.33 18.20
C THR A 54 -2.23 -2.19 19.04
N ALA A 55 -1.97 -1.80 20.29
CA ALA A 55 -1.09 -2.55 21.18
C ALA A 55 -1.59 -3.98 21.42
N LYS A 56 -2.88 -4.15 21.71
CA LYS A 56 -3.50 -5.47 21.89
C LYS A 56 -3.33 -6.38 20.67
N VAL A 57 -3.57 -5.85 19.46
CA VAL A 57 -3.42 -6.62 18.22
C VAL A 57 -1.96 -6.92 17.93
N VAL A 58 -1.04 -5.99 18.20
CA VAL A 58 0.41 -6.20 18.08
C VAL A 58 0.90 -7.27 19.06
N ASP A 59 0.34 -7.37 20.27
CA ASP A 59 0.65 -8.44 21.22
C ASP A 59 0.23 -9.82 20.69
N CYS A 60 -0.97 -9.92 20.10
CA CYS A 60 -1.39 -11.13 19.39
C CYS A 60 -0.45 -11.46 18.23
N LEU A 61 -0.10 -10.45 17.42
CA LEU A 61 0.83 -10.61 16.29
C LEU A 61 2.22 -11.05 16.76
N ARG A 62 2.67 -10.61 17.93
CA ARG A 62 3.97 -11.00 18.51
C ARG A 62 3.99 -12.48 18.86
N LEU A 63 2.89 -13.00 19.40
CA LEU A 63 2.75 -14.44 19.67
C LEU A 63 2.69 -15.26 18.37
N ALA A 64 2.06 -14.72 17.32
CA ALA A 64 1.94 -15.39 16.04
C ALA A 64 3.24 -15.37 15.22
N ASN A 65 3.89 -14.21 15.13
CA ASN A 65 5.05 -13.97 14.29
C ASN A 65 5.93 -12.86 14.89
N PRO A 66 6.84 -13.19 15.82
CA PRO A 66 7.74 -12.23 16.44
C PRO A 66 8.64 -11.48 15.44
N LYS A 67 9.02 -12.14 14.34
CA LYS A 67 9.87 -11.54 13.29
C LYS A 67 9.14 -10.42 12.57
N LEU A 68 7.87 -10.64 12.24
CA LEU A 68 7.03 -9.63 11.62
C LEU A 68 6.84 -8.42 12.55
N VAL A 69 6.69 -8.63 13.86
CA VAL A 69 6.64 -7.51 14.83
C VAL A 69 7.97 -6.77 14.93
N GLY A 70 9.10 -7.49 14.90
CA GLY A 70 10.43 -6.87 14.84
C GLY A 70 10.56 -5.92 13.64
N PHE A 71 10.20 -6.41 12.45
CA PHE A 71 10.21 -5.60 11.24
C PHE A 71 9.23 -4.42 11.31
N LEU A 72 8.02 -4.66 11.84
CA LEU A 72 7.00 -3.63 12.05
C LEU A 72 7.51 -2.48 12.94
N ASN A 73 8.32 -2.77 13.95
CA ASN A 73 8.92 -1.75 14.81
C ASN A 73 10.03 -0.98 14.07
N SER A 74 10.89 -1.71 13.35
CA SER A 74 11.98 -1.15 12.53
C SER A 74 11.47 -0.16 11.46
N ILE A 75 10.34 -0.44 10.82
CA ILE A 75 9.72 0.50 9.86
C ILE A 75 9.04 1.72 10.51
N GLN A 76 8.79 1.69 11.81
CA GLN A 76 8.22 2.83 12.54
C GLN A 76 9.28 3.73 13.17
N ASP A 77 10.47 3.20 13.39
CA ASP A 77 11.61 3.93 13.93
C ASP A 77 12.27 4.79 12.83
N GLU A 78 12.21 6.11 13.01
CA GLU A 78 12.81 7.09 12.09
C GLU A 78 14.33 6.98 11.98
N THR A 79 14.98 6.40 12.99
CA THR A 79 16.44 6.26 13.02
C THR A 79 16.93 5.05 12.23
N THR A 80 16.04 4.12 11.90
CA THR A 80 16.40 2.91 11.14
C THR A 80 16.72 3.29 9.70
N ARG A 81 17.92 2.91 9.23
CA ARG A 81 18.37 3.20 7.86
C ARG A 81 17.68 2.29 6.86
N PHE A 82 17.54 2.79 5.63
CA PHE A 82 16.96 2.02 4.52
C PHE A 82 17.65 0.67 4.27
N GLU A 83 18.99 0.59 4.37
CA GLU A 83 19.68 -0.69 4.15
C GLU A 83 19.36 -1.74 5.23
N ASP A 84 19.16 -1.32 6.48
CA ASP A 84 18.77 -2.22 7.56
C ASP A 84 17.33 -2.74 7.31
N VAL A 85 16.42 -1.84 6.91
CA VAL A 85 15.05 -2.20 6.48
C VAL A 85 15.08 -3.19 5.33
N LYS A 86 15.94 -2.99 4.34
CA LYS A 86 16.04 -3.85 3.17
C LYS A 86 16.52 -5.25 3.54
N ASP A 87 17.52 -5.36 4.41
CA ASP A 87 18.02 -6.65 4.88
C ASP A 87 16.97 -7.39 5.73
N GLU A 88 16.31 -6.69 6.65
CA GLU A 88 15.22 -7.27 7.43
C GLU A 88 14.02 -7.68 6.57
N PHE A 89 13.64 -6.85 5.58
CA PHE A 89 12.57 -7.16 4.63
C PHE A 89 12.89 -8.44 3.85
N LYS A 90 14.14 -8.58 3.38
CA LYS A 90 14.60 -9.80 2.70
C LYS A 90 14.45 -11.03 3.59
N VAL A 91 14.87 -10.93 4.86
CA VAL A 91 14.74 -12.03 5.83
C VAL A 91 13.27 -12.38 6.07
N LEU A 92 12.42 -11.37 6.28
CA LEU A 92 10.98 -11.55 6.50
C LEU A 92 10.34 -12.25 5.30
N MET A 93 10.52 -11.72 4.08
CA MET A 93 9.94 -12.28 2.86
C MET A 93 10.43 -13.69 2.57
N SER A 94 11.71 -13.99 2.83
CA SER A 94 12.28 -15.33 2.63
C SER A 94 11.66 -16.37 3.55
N SER A 95 11.25 -15.97 4.76
CA SER A 95 10.59 -16.85 5.72
C SER A 95 9.06 -16.88 5.62
N THR A 96 8.47 -16.03 4.78
CA THR A 96 7.02 -15.95 4.56
C THR A 96 6.63 -16.79 3.34
N SER A 97 5.53 -17.53 3.45
CA SER A 97 4.90 -18.26 2.33
C SER A 97 4.61 -17.34 1.15
N VAL A 98 4.81 -17.84 -0.07
CA VAL A 98 4.73 -17.07 -1.31
C VAL A 98 3.40 -16.31 -1.43
N GLU A 99 2.29 -16.96 -1.07
CA GLU A 99 0.94 -16.38 -1.12
C GLU A 99 0.74 -15.20 -0.16
N SER A 100 1.51 -15.14 0.94
CA SER A 100 1.38 -14.13 1.99
C SER A 100 2.35 -12.95 1.84
N ARG A 101 3.40 -13.06 1.02
CA ARG A 101 4.41 -12.00 0.82
C ARG A 101 3.81 -10.69 0.31
N ARG A 102 3.01 -10.76 -0.76
CA ARG A 102 2.34 -9.58 -1.33
C ARG A 102 1.34 -8.97 -0.33
N PRO A 103 0.42 -9.73 0.29
CA PRO A 103 -0.43 -9.20 1.36
C PRO A 103 0.33 -8.54 2.51
N PHE A 104 1.47 -9.12 2.94
CA PHE A 104 2.29 -8.52 3.99
C PHE A 104 2.85 -7.18 3.55
N CYS A 105 3.47 -7.11 2.37
CA CYS A 105 4.04 -5.88 1.85
C CYS A 105 2.96 -4.79 1.71
N ASN A 106 1.79 -5.10 1.16
CA ASN A 106 0.65 -4.19 1.09
C ASN A 106 0.25 -3.66 2.48
N CYS A 107 0.08 -4.54 3.47
CA CYS A 107 -0.32 -4.12 4.82
C CYS A 107 0.77 -3.29 5.52
N LEU A 108 2.05 -3.60 5.31
CA LEU A 108 3.17 -2.82 5.87
C LEU A 108 3.20 -1.41 5.27
N ILE A 109 2.93 -1.27 3.98
CA ILE A 109 2.78 0.03 3.31
C ILE A 109 1.60 0.80 3.90
N ASP A 110 0.44 0.16 4.09
CA ASP A 110 -0.74 0.79 4.69
C ASP A 110 -0.46 1.28 6.12
N VAL A 111 0.21 0.46 6.93
CA VAL A 111 0.65 0.84 8.27
C VAL A 111 1.52 2.10 8.23
N CYS A 112 2.51 2.15 7.33
CA CYS A 112 3.37 3.33 7.20
C CYS A 112 2.57 4.57 6.83
N ARG A 113 1.66 4.49 5.85
CA ARG A 113 0.83 5.64 5.46
C ARG A 113 -0.09 6.11 6.58
N ASN A 114 -0.73 5.19 7.29
CA ASN A 114 -1.67 5.52 8.37
C ASN A 114 -0.97 6.15 9.58
N ARG A 115 0.35 5.99 9.69
CA ARG A 115 1.22 6.65 10.70
C ARG A 115 2.04 7.80 10.12
N GLU A 116 1.63 8.34 8.96
CA GLU A 116 2.28 9.47 8.27
C GLU A 116 3.77 9.22 7.90
N ARG A 117 4.20 7.95 7.86
CA ARG A 117 5.54 7.51 7.43
C ARG A 117 5.61 7.32 5.92
N HIS A 118 5.28 8.38 5.17
CA HIS A 118 5.19 8.32 3.71
C HIS A 118 6.50 7.85 3.05
N THR A 119 7.66 8.36 3.47
CA THR A 119 8.96 7.92 2.94
C THR A 119 9.17 6.41 3.09
N ARG A 120 8.80 5.83 4.24
CA ARG A 120 8.94 4.39 4.49
C ARG A 120 7.94 3.58 3.66
N ALA A 121 6.73 4.10 3.44
CA ALA A 121 5.77 3.49 2.52
C ALA A 121 6.34 3.38 1.09
N HIS A 122 7.00 4.44 0.61
CA HIS A 122 7.69 4.47 -0.68
C HIS A 122 8.86 3.48 -0.75
N GLU A 123 9.70 3.44 0.27
CA GLU A 123 10.79 2.47 0.39
C GLU A 123 10.28 1.01 0.35
N LEU A 124 9.18 0.72 1.05
CA LEU A 124 8.56 -0.62 1.06
C LEU A 124 7.93 -0.98 -0.29
N LEU A 125 7.32 -0.03 -0.99
CA LEU A 125 6.82 -0.25 -2.35
C LEU A 125 7.99 -0.58 -3.30
N TYR A 126 9.08 0.19 -3.23
CA TYR A 126 10.29 -0.06 -4.01
C TYR A 126 10.85 -1.46 -3.74
N LEU A 127 10.96 -1.85 -2.46
CA LEU A 127 11.39 -3.21 -2.08
C LEU A 127 10.41 -4.27 -2.61
N GLY A 128 9.11 -4.06 -2.51
CA GLY A 128 8.12 -4.99 -3.05
C GLY A 128 8.27 -5.20 -4.57
N THR A 129 8.52 -4.13 -5.32
CA THR A 129 8.82 -4.20 -6.76
C THR A 129 10.13 -4.92 -7.03
N LEU A 130 11.21 -4.58 -6.32
CA LEU A 130 12.53 -5.20 -6.46
C LEU A 130 12.50 -6.72 -6.19
N PHE A 131 11.67 -7.16 -5.24
CA PHE A 131 11.49 -8.58 -4.90
C PHE A 131 10.42 -9.29 -5.74
N GLY A 132 9.90 -8.65 -6.79
CA GLY A 132 8.96 -9.25 -7.74
C GLY A 132 7.56 -9.49 -7.16
N LEU A 133 7.16 -8.73 -6.14
CA LEU A 133 5.82 -8.86 -5.56
C LEU A 133 4.74 -8.27 -6.47
N TYR A 134 5.10 -7.30 -7.32
CA TYR A 134 4.17 -6.56 -8.20
C TYR A 134 4.64 -6.61 -9.67
N PRO A 135 4.67 -7.79 -10.31
CA PRO A 135 5.23 -7.96 -11.66
C PRO A 135 4.48 -7.15 -12.73
N ASP A 136 3.17 -6.96 -12.56
CA ASP A 136 2.30 -6.30 -13.54
C ASP A 136 2.02 -4.83 -13.19
N LEU A 137 2.72 -4.25 -12.20
CA LEU A 137 2.42 -2.90 -11.70
C LEU A 137 2.49 -1.84 -12.79
N HIS A 138 3.47 -1.96 -13.67
CA HIS A 138 3.64 -1.08 -14.83
C HIS A 138 3.57 -1.90 -16.10
N ASN A 139 2.72 -1.47 -17.04
CA ASN A 139 2.71 -1.99 -18.39
C ASN A 139 2.88 -0.84 -19.38
N VAL A 140 3.95 -0.91 -20.16
CA VAL A 140 4.50 0.18 -20.98
C VAL A 140 4.48 -0.27 -22.44
N THR A 141 3.69 0.41 -23.26
CA THR A 141 3.62 0.22 -24.71
C THR A 141 3.95 1.53 -25.43
N GLN A 142 4.05 1.51 -26.77
CA GLN A 142 4.27 2.72 -27.55
C GLN A 142 3.08 3.71 -27.43
N GLU A 143 1.87 3.19 -27.34
CA GLU A 143 0.64 3.99 -27.36
C GLU A 143 0.16 4.37 -25.95
N GLU A 144 0.41 3.51 -24.96
CA GLU A 144 -0.16 3.63 -23.62
C GLU A 144 0.82 3.17 -22.53
N TRP A 145 0.98 3.97 -21.48
CA TRP A 145 1.61 3.55 -20.22
C TRP A 145 0.56 3.41 -19.14
N SER A 146 0.56 2.27 -18.47
CA SER A 146 -0.48 1.91 -17.51
C SER A 146 0.09 1.52 -16.15
N LEU A 147 -0.63 1.92 -15.10
CA LEU A 147 -0.40 1.54 -13.71
C LEU A 147 -1.52 0.58 -13.26
N ASP A 148 -1.19 -0.69 -13.06
CA ASP A 148 -2.14 -1.69 -12.57
C ASP A 148 -2.03 -1.87 -11.05
N VAL A 149 -2.98 -1.28 -10.33
CA VAL A 149 -3.02 -1.32 -8.86
C VAL A 149 -4.01 -2.36 -8.31
N ARG A 150 -4.59 -3.22 -9.16
CA ARG A 150 -5.62 -4.20 -8.75
C ARG A 150 -5.15 -5.20 -7.70
N SER A 151 -3.84 -5.44 -7.64
CA SER A 151 -3.22 -6.36 -6.67
C SER A 151 -2.74 -5.68 -5.38
N LEU A 152 -2.85 -4.35 -5.31
CA LEU A 152 -2.40 -3.53 -4.19
C LEU A 152 -3.51 -3.34 -3.14
N SER A 153 -3.12 -2.90 -1.94
CA SER A 153 -4.06 -2.26 -1.02
C SER A 153 -4.28 -0.80 -1.41
N VAL A 154 -5.24 -0.12 -0.76
CA VAL A 154 -5.50 1.30 -1.01
C VAL A 154 -4.27 2.17 -0.76
N GLY A 155 -3.56 1.96 0.35
CA GLY A 155 -2.37 2.73 0.66
C GLY A 155 -1.22 2.44 -0.31
N ALA A 156 -1.01 1.17 -0.66
CA ALA A 156 -0.02 0.81 -1.68
C ALA A 156 -0.36 1.38 -3.07
N ALA A 157 -1.63 1.39 -3.48
CA ALA A 157 -2.07 1.99 -4.72
C ALA A 157 -1.81 3.51 -4.78
N CYS A 158 -2.11 4.22 -3.69
CA CYS A 158 -1.80 5.65 -3.59
C CYS A 158 -0.29 5.92 -3.65
N THR A 159 0.51 5.10 -2.97
CA THR A 159 1.98 5.18 -2.99
C THR A 159 2.52 4.94 -4.40
N ALA A 160 1.98 3.95 -5.11
CA ALA A 160 2.39 3.65 -6.48
C ALA A 160 2.04 4.77 -7.45
N LEU A 161 0.89 5.42 -7.29
CA LEU A 161 0.52 6.60 -8.07
C LEU A 161 1.49 7.76 -7.82
N GLU A 162 1.79 8.04 -6.56
CA GLU A 162 2.75 9.09 -6.16
C GLU A 162 4.15 8.85 -6.79
N GLU A 163 4.69 7.63 -6.70
CA GLU A 163 5.97 7.25 -7.33
C GLU A 163 5.93 7.35 -8.86
N TRP A 164 4.83 6.91 -9.45
CA TRP A 164 4.66 6.95 -10.90
C TRP A 164 4.62 8.40 -11.40
N ILE A 165 3.88 9.28 -10.73
CA ILE A 165 3.86 10.72 -11.02
C ILE A 165 5.26 11.33 -10.88
N GLY A 166 5.99 10.98 -9.81
CA GLY A 166 7.37 11.44 -9.63
C GLY A 166 8.31 10.98 -10.75
N THR A 167 8.08 9.78 -11.28
CA THR A 167 8.78 9.27 -12.46
C THR A 167 8.41 10.05 -13.71
N LEU A 168 7.11 10.21 -13.99
CA LEU A 168 6.61 10.97 -15.14
C LEU A 168 7.12 12.42 -15.16
N ALA A 169 7.18 13.08 -14.00
CA ALA A 169 7.77 14.42 -13.86
C ALA A 169 9.23 14.47 -14.35
N LYS A 170 10.03 13.42 -14.07
CA LYS A 170 11.42 13.34 -14.54
C LYS A 170 11.49 13.18 -16.06
N PHE A 171 10.63 12.36 -16.65
CA PHE A 171 10.55 12.21 -18.11
C PHE A 171 10.20 13.54 -18.79
N VAL A 172 9.18 14.24 -18.30
CA VAL A 172 8.80 15.58 -18.80
C VAL A 172 9.97 16.56 -18.68
N SER A 173 10.62 16.62 -17.51
CA SER A 173 11.73 17.57 -17.28
C SER A 173 12.94 17.36 -18.20
N LYS A 174 13.12 16.13 -18.70
CA LYS A 174 14.20 15.76 -19.62
C LYS A 174 13.77 15.74 -21.08
N ASN A 175 12.52 16.10 -21.37
CA ASN A 175 11.91 16.04 -22.70
C ASN A 175 12.07 14.65 -23.33
N GLU A 176 11.89 13.60 -22.52
CA GLU A 176 11.87 12.21 -22.98
C GLU A 176 10.55 11.88 -23.69
N GLU A 177 10.57 10.89 -24.59
CA GLU A 177 9.38 10.47 -25.33
C GLU A 177 8.34 9.84 -24.38
N LEU A 178 7.08 10.29 -24.52
CA LEU A 178 5.93 9.85 -23.73
C LEU A 178 4.87 9.24 -24.65
N PRO A 179 4.01 8.31 -24.17
CA PRO A 179 2.87 7.79 -24.93
C PRO A 179 1.79 8.85 -25.09
N GLU A 180 0.82 8.63 -25.98
CA GLU A 180 -0.36 9.51 -26.11
C GLU A 180 -1.31 9.36 -24.92
N LEU A 181 -1.32 8.19 -24.28
CA LEU A 181 -2.28 7.84 -23.24
C LEU A 181 -1.60 7.30 -21.98
N PHE A 182 -2.15 7.70 -20.83
CA PHE A 182 -1.82 7.15 -19.53
C PHE A 182 -3.07 6.56 -18.88
N SER A 183 -2.95 5.40 -18.26
CA SER A 183 -4.06 4.80 -17.52
C SER A 183 -3.68 4.24 -16.16
N ALA A 184 -4.63 4.22 -15.23
CA ALA A 184 -4.52 3.52 -13.96
C ALA A 184 -5.71 2.58 -13.78
N GLN A 185 -5.44 1.31 -13.50
CA GLN A 185 -6.44 0.26 -13.34
C GLN A 185 -6.59 -0.10 -11.87
N THR A 186 -7.72 0.25 -11.27
CA THR A 186 -8.12 -0.12 -9.90
C THR A 186 -9.04 -1.35 -9.88
N GLY A 187 -9.60 -1.71 -11.04
CA GLY A 187 -10.56 -2.81 -11.20
C GLY A 187 -11.97 -2.43 -10.77
N ALA A 188 -12.95 -3.24 -11.18
CA ALA A 188 -14.38 -2.94 -11.03
C ALA A 188 -14.90 -3.02 -9.58
N GLY A 189 -14.06 -3.26 -8.58
CA GLY A 189 -14.49 -3.40 -7.18
C GLY A 189 -15.34 -4.65 -6.87
N THR A 190 -15.49 -5.57 -7.82
CA THR A 190 -16.36 -6.77 -7.69
C THR A 190 -15.79 -7.85 -6.78
N HIS A 191 -14.48 -7.80 -6.51
CA HIS A 191 -13.83 -8.71 -5.58
C HIS A 191 -13.78 -8.09 -4.16
N LYS A 192 -13.87 -8.92 -3.12
CA LYS A 192 -13.94 -8.52 -1.70
C LYS A 192 -12.80 -7.62 -1.17
N PHE A 193 -11.68 -7.53 -1.90
CA PHE A 193 -10.53 -6.67 -1.57
C PHE A 193 -10.48 -5.38 -2.41
N ALA A 194 -11.32 -5.27 -3.44
CA ALA A 194 -11.38 -4.13 -4.35
C ALA A 194 -12.58 -3.20 -4.07
N GLN A 195 -13.50 -3.59 -3.17
CA GLN A 195 -14.58 -2.70 -2.71
C GLN A 195 -13.98 -1.43 -2.10
N GLY A 196 -14.33 -0.27 -2.67
CA GLY A 196 -13.82 1.03 -2.25
C GLY A 196 -12.48 1.43 -2.84
N MET A 197 -11.76 0.55 -3.55
CA MET A 197 -10.44 0.89 -4.14
C MET A 197 -10.56 2.02 -5.17
N ALA A 198 -11.48 1.90 -6.13
CA ALA A 198 -11.69 2.91 -7.16
C ALA A 198 -12.06 4.27 -6.54
N SER A 199 -12.96 4.30 -5.55
CA SER A 199 -13.34 5.54 -4.86
C SER A 199 -12.19 6.15 -4.06
N SER A 200 -11.43 5.36 -3.31
CA SER A 200 -10.30 5.87 -2.52
C SER A 200 -9.16 6.34 -3.41
N PHE A 201 -8.91 5.63 -4.52
CA PHE A 201 -7.93 6.04 -5.53
C PHE A 201 -8.36 7.32 -6.23
N GLY A 202 -9.63 7.43 -6.66
CA GLY A 202 -10.19 8.64 -7.26
C GLY A 202 -10.10 9.84 -6.31
N ALA A 203 -10.49 9.69 -5.06
CA ALA A 203 -10.31 10.73 -4.04
C ALA A 203 -8.84 11.11 -3.83
N HIS A 204 -7.90 10.17 -4.04
CA HIS A 204 -6.48 10.46 -4.00
C HIS A 204 -6.00 11.26 -5.21
N VAL A 205 -6.41 10.87 -6.41
CA VAL A 205 -6.16 11.60 -7.66
C VAL A 205 -6.67 13.04 -7.56
N GLU A 206 -7.91 13.23 -7.07
CA GLU A 206 -8.52 14.55 -6.87
C GLU A 206 -7.73 15.41 -5.89
N ARG A 207 -7.29 14.84 -4.75
CA ARG A 207 -6.48 15.56 -3.77
C ARG A 207 -5.13 16.03 -4.32
N MET A 208 -4.56 15.27 -5.26
CA MET A 208 -3.33 15.65 -5.97
C MET A 208 -3.59 16.64 -7.12
N SER A 209 -4.86 16.89 -7.46
CA SER A 209 -5.30 17.56 -8.67
C SER A 209 -4.69 16.94 -9.94
N ALA A 210 -4.45 15.62 -9.93
CA ALA A 210 -3.84 14.93 -11.06
C ALA A 210 -4.87 14.75 -12.20
N PRO A 211 -4.46 14.83 -13.48
CA PRO A 211 -5.38 14.89 -14.63
C PRO A 211 -5.99 13.54 -15.01
N PHE A 212 -5.99 12.57 -14.10
CA PHE A 212 -6.59 11.26 -14.33
C PHE A 212 -8.10 11.33 -14.07
N ARG A 213 -8.90 11.00 -15.07
CA ARG A 213 -10.37 10.96 -14.97
C ARG A 213 -10.88 9.54 -15.12
N GLN A 214 -11.95 9.21 -14.39
CA GLN A 214 -12.58 7.92 -14.53
C GLN A 214 -13.16 7.76 -15.94
N CYS A 215 -12.88 6.62 -16.59
CA CYS A 215 -13.32 6.30 -17.95
C CYS A 215 -14.24 5.08 -17.92
N GLU A 216 -15.56 5.33 -17.93
CA GLU A 216 -16.57 4.27 -17.91
C GLU A 216 -16.53 3.37 -19.16
N GLU A 217 -16.13 3.92 -20.31
CA GLU A 217 -16.01 3.17 -21.58
C GLU A 217 -14.93 2.08 -21.53
N ARG A 218 -13.86 2.31 -20.74
CA ARG A 218 -12.78 1.32 -20.50
C ARG A 218 -13.06 0.40 -19.31
N GLY A 219 -14.25 0.51 -18.73
CA GLY A 219 -14.72 -0.31 -17.61
C GLY A 219 -14.55 0.36 -16.25
N ALA A 220 -15.36 -0.11 -15.30
CA ALA A 220 -15.35 0.39 -13.93
C ALA A 220 -13.95 0.31 -13.29
N GLY A 221 -13.52 1.41 -12.66
CA GLY A 221 -12.23 1.51 -12.01
C GLY A 221 -11.04 1.75 -12.94
N CYS A 222 -11.27 2.21 -14.18
CA CYS A 222 -10.23 2.72 -15.07
C CYS A 222 -10.14 4.25 -14.98
N PHE A 223 -8.95 4.78 -14.77
CA PHE A 223 -8.65 6.22 -14.81
C PHE A 223 -7.71 6.51 -15.97
N VAL A 224 -7.92 7.60 -16.70
CA VAL A 224 -7.12 7.96 -17.89
C VAL A 224 -6.70 9.42 -17.90
N ALA A 225 -5.54 9.70 -18.47
CA ALA A 225 -5.05 11.05 -18.77
C ALA A 225 -4.41 11.08 -20.16
N SER A 226 -4.61 12.17 -20.90
CA SER A 226 -3.89 12.44 -22.16
C SER A 226 -2.46 12.88 -21.88
N ARG A 227 -1.57 12.74 -22.87
CA ARG A 227 -0.22 13.30 -22.78
C ARG A 227 -0.25 14.80 -22.53
N GLU A 228 -1.09 15.53 -23.27
CA GLU A 228 -1.19 16.99 -23.21
C GLU A 228 -1.58 17.45 -21.81
N ASP A 229 -2.64 16.85 -21.24
CA ASP A 229 -3.11 17.21 -19.90
C ASP A 229 -2.07 16.86 -18.82
N LEU A 230 -1.41 15.70 -18.95
CA LEU A 230 -0.38 15.27 -18.01
C LEU A 230 0.84 16.19 -18.03
N VAL A 231 1.36 16.52 -19.21
CA VAL A 231 2.51 17.41 -19.38
C VAL A 231 2.18 18.80 -18.85
N ALA A 232 1.07 19.39 -19.28
CA ALA A 232 0.65 20.72 -18.82
C ALA A 232 0.50 20.77 -17.29
N TRP A 233 -0.09 19.72 -16.69
CA TRP A 233 -0.20 19.63 -15.24
C TRP A 233 1.17 19.55 -14.55
N LEU A 234 2.07 18.69 -15.00
CA LEU A 234 3.41 18.54 -14.41
C LEU A 234 4.26 19.81 -14.54
N GLU A 235 4.22 20.48 -15.68
CA GLU A 235 4.91 21.75 -15.91
C GLU A 235 4.37 22.88 -15.03
N SER A 236 3.04 22.94 -14.84
CA SER A 236 2.42 23.93 -13.95
C SER A 236 2.87 23.77 -12.50
N ARG A 237 3.13 22.53 -12.06
CA ARG A 237 3.63 22.23 -10.71
C ARG A 237 5.11 22.55 -10.55
N ALA A 238 5.92 22.40 -11.60
CA ALA A 238 7.32 22.81 -11.59
C ALA A 238 7.48 24.34 -11.56
N SER A 239 6.53 25.05 -12.15
CA SER A 239 6.52 26.53 -12.23
C SER A 239 5.90 27.21 -11.00
N ALA A 240 5.25 26.46 -10.12
CA ALA A 240 4.69 26.99 -8.88
C ALA A 240 5.82 27.37 -7.90
N PRO A 241 5.82 28.59 -7.32
CA PRO A 241 6.81 28.95 -6.32
C PRO A 241 6.69 28.01 -5.12
N SER A 242 7.81 27.40 -4.73
CA SER A 242 7.90 26.59 -3.51
C SER A 242 7.48 27.43 -2.31
N ALA A 243 6.33 27.11 -1.70
CA ALA A 243 5.84 27.74 -0.47
C ALA A 243 6.66 27.30 0.77
N ALA A 244 7.98 27.19 0.63
CA ALA A 244 8.92 26.88 1.69
C ALA A 244 10.09 27.87 1.66
N ALA A 245 9.78 29.17 1.75
CA ALA A 245 10.77 30.22 1.98
C ALA A 245 10.13 31.50 2.56
N VAL A 246 9.28 31.40 3.59
CA VAL A 246 8.96 32.55 4.44
C VAL A 246 8.74 32.08 5.88
N THR A 247 9.82 32.03 6.65
CA THR A 247 9.89 32.54 8.03
C THR A 247 11.37 32.66 8.39
N ALA A 248 11.87 33.89 8.31
CA ALA A 248 13.06 34.33 9.04
C ALA A 248 12.66 34.71 10.46
#